data_AF-A0A6L8WAI6-F1
#
_entry.id   AF-A0A6L8WAI6-F1
#
_cell.length_a   1.000
_cell.length_b   1.000
_cell.length_c   1.000
_cell.angle_alpha   90.00
_cell.angle_beta   90.00
_cell.angle_gamma   90.00
#
_symmetry.space_group_name_H-M   'P 1'
#
loop_
_entity.id
_entity.type
_entity.pdbx_description
1 polymer ?
#
loop_
_entity_poly.entity_id
_entity_poly.type
_entity_poly.pdbx_seq_one_letter_code
_entity_poly.pdbx_strand_id
1 'polypeptide(L)'
;MKKTLQSITISRFLSAAALSLSLLLAGCQGNVSETVGDLLTNPFGSSDEEEEVINVVALTPQEVPWHIQATVAATVLRLKDEDPDAIDEKFSLVGSGGIATDENSSLAGFGVENVQINDFFRPQEAPEINRLGARLILVDPTGRRLGVSFVADYELAEDQVILKGHQWGYSRAETPAVETYIVRTAAIEELDEASVRDYQTFRSHILSNAAPTGDPTASADIADYTVVTFVMDRILDGDKFEVRLSAVKDGTEGFPDASRYILHDNGWVTGIVPGRFSLAGEKSFWVKAVYTPKEEEDGGFFGKLLTNERLIGLYNTANLSESAS
;
A
#
# COMPACT_ATOMS: atom_id res chain seq x y z
N MET A 1 35.94 0.84 68.80
CA MET A 1 34.49 1.15 68.71
C MET A 1 34.12 1.21 67.24
N LYS A 2 33.26 0.29 66.78
CA LYS A 2 32.73 0.21 65.42
C LYS A 2 31.78 1.39 65.17
N LYS A 3 31.92 2.10 64.06
CA LYS A 3 30.83 2.87 63.46
C LYS A 3 30.75 2.58 61.96
N THR A 4 29.52 2.35 61.58
CA THR A 4 28.99 1.62 60.43
C THR A 4 28.95 2.50 59.18
N LEU A 5 29.33 1.95 58.03
CA LEU A 5 29.09 2.55 56.71
C LEU A 5 27.59 2.60 56.43
N GLN A 6 27.07 3.77 56.06
CA GLN A 6 25.77 3.91 55.40
C GLN A 6 25.98 4.06 53.89
N SER A 7 25.42 3.09 53.18
CA SER A 7 25.24 3.01 51.75
C SER A 7 24.36 4.18 51.26
N ILE A 8 24.83 4.90 50.24
CA ILE A 8 24.04 5.88 49.49
C ILE A 8 23.51 5.15 48.26
N THR A 9 22.23 4.79 48.30
CA THR A 9 21.48 4.22 47.19
C THR A 9 21.11 5.35 46.23
N ILE A 10 21.70 5.35 45.03
CA ILE A 10 21.29 6.20 43.91
C ILE A 10 20.02 5.57 43.32
N SER A 11 18.87 6.16 43.66
CA SER A 11 17.57 5.83 43.09
C SER A 11 17.48 6.36 41.67
N ARG A 12 17.32 5.43 40.71
CA ARG A 12 17.03 5.67 39.30
C ARG A 12 15.76 6.53 39.14
N PHE A 13 15.85 7.61 38.36
CA PHE A 13 14.69 8.24 37.73
C PHE A 13 14.39 7.44 36.45
N LEU A 14 13.31 6.68 36.49
CA LEU A 14 12.72 5.96 35.36
C LEU A 14 11.23 6.31 35.37
N SER A 15 10.66 6.41 34.17
CA SER A 15 9.22 6.47 33.83
C SER A 15 8.71 7.83 33.37
N ALA A 16 8.95 8.17 32.09
CA ALA A 16 8.12 9.11 31.33
C ALA A 16 8.21 8.94 29.80
N ALA A 17 8.43 7.73 29.27
CA ALA A 17 8.55 7.49 27.82
C ALA A 17 7.42 6.64 27.20
N ALA A 18 6.36 6.32 27.95
CA ALA A 18 5.28 5.41 27.51
C ALA A 18 4.07 6.09 26.82
N LEU A 19 4.14 7.38 26.47
CA LEU A 19 2.98 8.15 25.96
C LEU A 19 3.12 8.70 24.53
N SER A 20 4.26 8.52 23.87
CA SER A 20 4.52 9.07 22.54
C SER A 20 4.28 8.09 21.39
N LEU A 21 4.20 6.77 21.64
CA LEU A 21 3.96 5.78 20.59
C LEU A 21 2.51 5.81 20.09
N SER A 22 1.56 6.16 20.97
CA SER A 22 0.14 6.28 20.60
C SER A 22 -0.14 7.40 19.61
N LEU A 23 0.71 8.43 19.50
CA LEU A 23 0.48 9.56 18.60
C LEU A 23 0.91 9.31 17.14
N LEU A 24 1.81 8.35 16.89
CA LEU A 24 2.15 7.92 15.54
C LEU A 24 1.16 6.88 14.98
N LEU A 25 0.43 6.19 15.86
CA LEU A 25 -0.61 5.21 15.52
C LEU A 25 -2.04 5.75 15.73
N ALA A 26 -2.23 6.98 16.24
CA ALA A 26 -3.55 7.56 16.45
C ALA A 26 -4.33 7.86 15.15
N GLY A 27 -3.69 7.72 13.99
CA GLY A 27 -4.37 7.71 12.68
C GLY A 27 -5.02 6.37 12.32
N CYS A 28 -4.71 5.28 13.03
CA CYS A 28 -5.26 3.95 12.83
C CYS A 28 -6.59 3.77 13.60
N GLN A 29 -7.62 4.55 13.27
CA GLN A 29 -9.01 4.24 13.65
C GLN A 29 -9.84 3.83 12.43
N GLY A 30 -9.24 3.05 11.53
CA GLY A 30 -9.92 2.36 10.44
C GLY A 30 -9.95 0.86 10.73
N ASN A 31 -11.09 0.23 10.50
CA ASN A 31 -11.39 -1.16 10.82
C ASN A 31 -10.25 -2.14 10.47
N VAL A 32 -9.81 -2.93 11.46
CA VAL A 32 -9.07 -4.16 11.21
C VAL A 32 -10.05 -5.14 10.53
N SER A 33 -9.98 -5.25 9.21
CA SER A 33 -10.72 -6.25 8.45
C SER A 33 -10.01 -7.60 8.60
N GLU A 34 -10.71 -8.59 9.13
CA GLU A 34 -10.29 -9.99 9.08
C GLU A 34 -10.32 -10.46 7.63
N THR A 35 -9.15 -10.63 7.03
CA THR A 35 -9.02 -11.39 5.78
C THR A 35 -8.01 -12.49 6.04
N VAL A 36 -8.50 -13.72 6.22
CA VAL A 36 -7.67 -14.94 6.19
C VAL A 36 -7.40 -15.23 4.72
N GLY A 37 -6.30 -14.69 4.20
CA GLY A 37 -5.78 -15.04 2.88
C GLY A 37 -4.70 -16.11 3.01
N ASP A 38 -4.81 -17.20 2.25
CA ASP A 38 -3.69 -18.10 1.98
C ASP A 38 -2.65 -17.35 1.13
N LEU A 39 -1.74 -16.63 1.80
CA LEU A 39 -0.58 -15.98 1.18
C LEU A 39 0.60 -16.96 1.17
N LEU A 40 0.53 -17.92 0.25
CA LEU A 40 1.65 -18.81 -0.06
C LEU A 40 2.58 -18.12 -1.07
N THR A 41 3.57 -17.39 -0.56
CA THR A 41 5.00 -17.36 -0.99
C THR A 41 5.73 -16.23 -0.27
N ASN A 42 6.80 -16.57 0.45
CA ASN A 42 7.80 -15.59 0.87
C ASN A 42 8.50 -15.05 -0.40
N PRO A 43 8.42 -13.76 -0.74
CA PRO A 43 9.04 -13.22 -1.96
C PRO A 43 10.58 -13.24 -1.92
N PHE A 44 11.17 -13.60 -0.78
CA PHE A 44 12.61 -13.73 -0.60
C PHE A 44 13.11 -15.19 -0.62
N GLY A 45 12.24 -16.16 -0.95
CA GLY A 45 12.56 -17.57 -1.04
C GLY A 45 12.61 -18.26 0.32
N SER A 46 11.71 -19.22 0.55
CA SER A 46 11.83 -20.17 1.66
C SER A 46 12.80 -21.28 1.24
N SER A 47 13.94 -21.41 1.91
CA SER A 47 14.75 -22.62 1.82
C SER A 47 14.01 -23.79 2.46
N ASP A 48 14.13 -24.99 1.88
CA ASP A 48 13.42 -26.25 2.15
C ASP A 48 13.49 -26.85 3.59
N GLU A 49 13.46 -26.04 4.65
CA GLU A 49 13.39 -26.55 6.02
C GLU A 49 11.96 -26.52 6.55
N GLU A 50 11.56 -27.54 7.30
CA GLU A 50 10.26 -27.67 7.97
C GLU A 50 10.11 -26.56 9.02
N GLU A 51 9.85 -25.34 8.57
CA GLU A 51 9.62 -24.17 9.41
C GLU A 51 8.20 -24.24 9.98
N GLU A 52 8.10 -24.10 11.31
CA GLU A 52 6.84 -24.00 12.01
C GLU A 52 6.23 -22.63 11.68
N VAL A 53 5.52 -22.55 10.55
CA VAL A 53 4.84 -21.34 10.08
C VAL A 53 3.84 -20.92 11.15
N ILE A 54 4.15 -19.84 11.87
CA ILE A 54 3.19 -19.20 12.76
C ILE A 54 2.10 -18.63 11.85
N ASN A 55 0.93 -19.28 11.84
CA ASN A 55 -0.26 -18.78 11.17
C ASN A 55 -0.46 -17.29 11.49
N VAL A 56 -0.85 -16.50 10.48
CA VAL A 56 -1.12 -15.06 10.61
C VAL A 56 -2.04 -14.81 11.81
N VAL A 57 -1.47 -14.34 12.93
CA VAL A 57 -2.24 -13.94 14.12
C VAL A 57 -2.48 -12.45 14.03
N ALA A 58 -3.76 -12.04 14.03
CA ALA A 58 -4.11 -10.65 14.27
C ALA A 58 -3.73 -10.29 15.71
N LEU A 59 -2.56 -9.67 15.91
CA LEU A 59 -2.11 -9.22 17.21
C LEU A 59 -2.61 -7.81 17.45
N THR A 60 -3.18 -7.56 18.64
CA THR A 60 -3.40 -6.17 19.06
C THR A 60 -2.04 -5.48 19.26
N PRO A 61 -1.92 -4.16 19.01
CA PRO A 61 -0.63 -3.47 19.18
C PRO A 61 0.00 -3.66 20.58
N GLN A 62 -0.80 -3.93 21.61
CA GLN A 62 -0.32 -4.17 22.97
C GLN A 62 0.29 -5.57 23.18
N GLU A 63 -0.02 -6.53 22.31
CA GLU A 63 0.45 -7.91 22.39
C GLU A 63 1.74 -8.13 21.58
N VAL A 64 2.07 -7.22 20.67
CA VAL A 64 3.29 -7.28 19.88
C VAL A 64 4.50 -6.94 20.77
N PRO A 65 5.54 -7.80 20.84
CA PRO A 65 6.75 -7.49 21.59
C PRO A 65 7.37 -6.15 21.17
N TRP A 66 7.86 -5.38 22.15
CA TRP A 66 8.37 -4.02 21.94
C TRP A 66 9.45 -3.94 20.85
N HIS A 67 10.31 -4.95 20.75
CA HIS A 67 11.38 -5.00 19.76
C HIS A 67 10.86 -5.15 18.32
N ILE A 68 9.75 -5.87 18.12
CA ILE A 68 9.09 -5.95 16.81
C ILE A 68 8.51 -4.58 16.44
N GLN A 69 7.85 -3.92 17.40
CA GLN A 69 7.30 -2.58 17.19
C GLN A 69 8.41 -1.58 16.83
N ALA A 70 9.55 -1.64 17.54
CA ALA A 70 10.71 -0.80 17.29
C ALA A 70 11.27 -1.02 15.87
N THR A 71 11.47 -2.27 15.44
CA THR A 71 11.97 -2.61 14.09
C THR A 71 11.00 -2.16 12.99
N VAL A 72 9.69 -2.37 13.16
CA VAL A 72 8.67 -1.88 12.22
C VAL A 72 8.69 -0.35 12.15
N ALA A 73 8.72 0.32 13.30
CA ALA A 73 8.72 1.79 13.36
C ALA A 73 9.99 2.37 12.71
N ALA A 74 11.16 1.79 12.97
CA ALA A 74 12.40 2.19 12.33
C ALA A 74 12.35 2.03 10.81
N THR A 75 11.80 0.91 10.32
CA THR A 75 11.59 0.68 8.89
C THR A 75 10.70 1.77 8.29
N VAL A 76 9.53 2.02 8.87
CA VAL A 76 8.59 3.04 8.39
C VAL A 76 9.22 4.43 8.38
N LEU A 77 9.94 4.82 9.43
CA LEU A 77 10.54 6.16 9.51
C LEU A 77 11.72 6.32 8.55
N ARG A 78 12.58 5.31 8.43
CA ARG A 78 13.67 5.34 7.44
C ARG A 78 13.11 5.44 6.03
N LEU A 79 12.06 4.69 5.69
CA LEU A 79 11.37 4.78 4.40
C LEU A 79 10.79 6.19 4.11
N LYS A 80 10.57 7.00 5.14
CA LYS A 80 10.14 8.40 5.04
C LYS A 80 11.31 9.40 5.05
N ASP A 81 12.53 8.92 4.86
CA ASP A 81 13.78 9.68 4.92
C ASP A 81 14.03 10.37 6.28
N GLU A 82 13.52 9.81 7.37
CA GLU A 82 13.88 10.28 8.71
C GLU A 82 15.35 9.93 9.04
N ASP A 83 15.97 10.80 9.84
CA ASP A 83 17.38 10.70 10.25
C ASP A 83 17.62 9.45 11.12
N PRO A 84 18.61 8.60 10.79
CA PRO A 84 18.84 7.35 11.49
C PRO A 84 19.22 7.55 12.97
N ASP A 85 20.00 8.58 13.31
CA ASP A 85 20.41 8.82 14.70
C ASP A 85 19.19 9.19 15.57
N ALA A 86 18.27 10.00 15.03
CA ALA A 86 17.01 10.32 15.69
C ALA A 86 16.09 9.10 15.89
N ILE A 87 16.09 8.14 14.96
CA ILE A 87 15.33 6.89 15.07
C ILE A 87 15.96 5.99 16.14
N ASP A 88 17.28 5.79 16.07
CA ASP A 88 18.05 4.95 16.99
C ASP A 88 17.86 5.43 18.44
N GLU A 89 17.95 6.74 18.69
CA GLU A 89 17.68 7.34 20.00
C GLU A 89 16.22 7.10 20.46
N LYS A 90 15.25 7.34 19.57
CA LYS A 90 13.82 7.30 19.91
C LYS A 90 13.32 5.91 20.29
N PHE A 91 13.85 4.87 19.67
CA PHE A 91 13.36 3.50 19.83
C PHE A 91 14.36 2.56 20.52
N SER A 92 15.46 3.10 21.08
CA SER A 92 16.53 2.29 21.68
C SER A 92 17.02 1.23 20.67
N LEU A 93 17.36 1.71 19.48
CA LEU A 93 17.77 0.93 18.33
C LEU A 93 19.21 1.30 17.97
N VAL A 94 19.91 0.37 17.33
CA VAL A 94 21.22 0.62 16.71
C VAL A 94 21.19 0.08 15.30
N GLY A 95 21.60 0.90 14.33
CA GLY A 95 21.84 0.46 12.96
C GLY A 95 20.68 0.73 12.00
N SER A 96 19.74 1.62 12.32
CA SER A 96 18.67 2.01 11.36
C SER A 96 19.23 2.68 10.10
N GLY A 97 20.45 3.21 10.15
CA GLY A 97 21.17 3.70 8.98
C GLY A 97 21.44 2.62 7.91
N GLY A 98 21.38 1.33 8.27
CA GLY A 98 21.48 0.21 7.32
C GLY A 98 20.21 -0.04 6.51
N ILE A 99 19.09 0.59 6.87
CA ILE A 99 17.84 0.51 6.10
C ILE A 99 17.97 1.46 4.91
N ALA A 100 18.04 0.90 3.70
CA ALA A 100 18.10 1.66 2.47
C ALA A 100 16.81 2.47 2.25
N THR A 101 16.90 3.62 1.58
CA THR A 101 15.74 4.41 1.14
C THR A 101 15.65 4.40 -0.39
N ASP A 102 14.47 4.70 -0.93
CA ASP A 102 14.29 4.83 -2.38
C ASP A 102 14.41 6.30 -2.79
N GLU A 103 15.54 6.66 -3.38
CA GLU A 103 15.83 8.01 -3.85
C GLU A 103 14.83 8.52 -4.90
N ASN A 104 14.09 7.63 -5.55
CA ASN A 104 13.11 7.98 -6.58
C ASN A 104 11.70 8.21 -6.01
N SER A 105 11.42 7.69 -4.81
CA SER A 105 10.08 7.73 -4.22
C SER A 105 10.10 8.38 -2.85
N SER A 106 9.66 9.64 -2.76
CA SER A 106 9.40 10.24 -1.45
C SER A 106 8.14 9.63 -0.84
N LEU A 107 8.29 8.96 0.30
CA LEU A 107 7.16 8.47 1.10
C LEU A 107 6.78 9.45 2.22
N ALA A 108 7.32 10.67 2.17
CA ALA A 108 6.93 11.76 3.05
C ALA A 108 5.42 12.01 2.90
N GLY A 109 4.70 11.97 4.01
CA GLY A 109 3.24 12.16 4.05
C GLY A 109 2.40 10.88 4.05
N PHE A 110 2.98 9.71 3.75
CA PHE A 110 2.27 8.44 3.93
C PHE A 110 2.15 8.08 5.42
N GLY A 111 0.97 7.68 5.88
CA GLY A 111 0.72 7.01 7.16
C GLY A 111 0.82 5.50 7.04
N VAL A 112 0.85 4.78 8.17
CA VAL A 112 0.71 3.32 8.18
C VAL A 112 -0.77 3.01 8.35
N GLU A 113 -1.36 2.31 7.38
CA GLU A 113 -2.74 1.80 7.46
C GLU A 113 -2.78 0.42 8.12
N ASN A 114 -1.90 -0.47 7.68
CA ASN A 114 -1.86 -1.87 8.14
C ASN A 114 -0.43 -2.37 8.28
N VAL A 115 -0.20 -3.23 9.28
CA VAL A 115 1.04 -3.99 9.49
C VAL A 115 0.66 -5.46 9.64
N GLN A 116 1.16 -6.30 8.74
CA GLN A 116 1.01 -7.74 8.80
C GLN A 116 2.38 -8.37 9.09
N ILE A 117 2.51 -9.05 10.22
CA ILE A 117 3.71 -9.85 10.50
C ILE A 117 3.50 -11.20 9.79
N ASN A 118 4.35 -11.46 8.81
CA ASN A 118 4.29 -12.69 8.01
C ASN A 118 5.12 -13.79 8.66
N ASP A 119 6.24 -13.41 9.28
CA ASP A 119 7.18 -14.37 9.84
C ASP A 119 7.95 -13.78 11.04
N PHE A 120 8.18 -14.60 12.05
CA PHE A 120 8.98 -14.23 13.20
C PHE A 120 9.61 -15.47 13.85
N PHE A 121 10.92 -15.63 13.66
CA PHE A 121 11.65 -16.82 14.15
C PHE A 121 13.11 -16.52 14.46
N ARG A 122 13.82 -17.52 14.98
CA ARG A 122 15.28 -17.49 15.18
C ARG A 122 15.92 -18.55 14.28
N PRO A 123 16.78 -18.17 13.33
CA PRO A 123 17.48 -19.13 12.48
C PRO A 123 18.28 -20.13 13.33
N GLN A 124 18.24 -21.42 12.99
CA GLN A 124 18.95 -22.46 13.76
C GLN A 124 20.47 -22.26 13.76
N GLU A 125 21.01 -21.78 12.64
CA GLU A 125 22.46 -21.52 12.47
C GLU A 125 22.93 -20.25 13.20
N ALA A 126 22.01 -19.37 13.60
CA ALA A 126 22.28 -18.10 14.26
C ALA A 126 21.24 -17.80 15.37
N PRO A 127 21.23 -18.58 16.47
CA PRO A 127 20.18 -18.54 17.50
C PRO A 127 20.11 -17.21 18.28
N GLU A 128 21.13 -16.36 18.17
CA GLU A 128 21.17 -15.00 18.69
C GLU A 128 20.40 -14.00 17.82
N ILE A 129 20.16 -14.33 16.55
CA ILE A 129 19.45 -13.49 15.59
C ILE A 129 17.96 -13.80 15.64
N ASN A 130 17.15 -12.74 15.70
CA ASN A 130 15.72 -12.80 15.44
C ASN A 130 15.49 -12.27 14.02
N ARG A 131 14.75 -13.05 13.22
CA ARG A 131 14.32 -12.66 11.88
C ARG A 131 12.85 -12.27 11.93
N LEU A 132 12.54 -11.11 11.37
CA LEU A 132 11.18 -10.57 11.25
C LEU A 132 10.87 -10.32 9.77
N GLY A 133 9.86 -11.01 9.24
CA GLY A 133 9.25 -10.73 7.95
C GLY A 133 7.92 -10.03 8.14
N ALA A 134 7.71 -8.89 7.48
CA ALA A 134 6.45 -8.15 7.59
C ALA A 134 6.07 -7.45 6.29
N ARG A 135 4.77 -7.17 6.15
CA ARG A 135 4.16 -6.38 5.10
C ARG A 135 3.48 -5.16 5.71
N LEU A 136 3.65 -4.01 5.06
CA LEU A 136 3.09 -2.73 5.42
C LEU A 136 2.16 -2.28 4.30
N ILE A 137 1.01 -1.74 4.65
CA ILE A 137 0.21 -0.91 3.75
C ILE A 137 0.33 0.52 4.24
N LEU A 138 0.92 1.37 3.41
CA LEU A 138 1.08 2.79 3.67
C LEU A 138 0.00 3.55 2.90
N VAL A 139 -0.62 4.56 3.51
CA VAL A 139 -1.69 5.36 2.89
C VAL A 139 -1.41 6.85 2.98
N ASP A 140 -1.60 7.61 1.91
CA ASP A 140 -1.46 9.07 1.92
C ASP A 140 -2.80 9.78 2.26
N PRO A 141 -2.81 11.10 2.50
CA PRO A 141 -4.04 11.83 2.82
C PRO A 141 -5.09 11.84 1.69
N THR A 142 -4.72 11.44 0.47
CA THR A 142 -5.64 11.34 -0.68
C THR A 142 -6.27 9.96 -0.81
N GLY A 143 -5.86 9.01 0.05
CA GLY A 143 -6.32 7.62 0.03
C GLY A 143 -5.50 6.70 -0.86
N ARG A 144 -4.38 7.18 -1.45
CA ARG A 144 -3.48 6.32 -2.22
C ARG A 144 -2.73 5.36 -1.31
N ARG A 145 -2.57 4.12 -1.75
CA ARG A 145 -1.98 3.03 -0.98
C ARG A 145 -0.73 2.44 -1.63
N LEU A 146 0.25 2.13 -0.80
CA LEU A 146 1.52 1.55 -1.19
C LEU A 146 1.81 0.34 -0.31
N GLY A 147 1.97 -0.82 -0.93
CA GLY A 147 2.44 -2.01 -0.24
C GLY A 147 3.97 -2.05 -0.16
N VAL A 148 4.50 -2.37 1.02
CA VAL A 148 5.93 -2.63 1.25
C VAL A 148 6.09 -3.95 1.99
N SER A 149 6.98 -4.82 1.52
CA SER A 149 7.40 -6.01 2.27
C SER A 149 8.85 -5.84 2.70
N PHE A 150 9.18 -6.28 3.91
CA PHE A 150 10.55 -6.24 4.40
C PHE A 150 10.90 -7.46 5.25
N VAL A 151 12.20 -7.74 5.32
CA VAL A 151 12.82 -8.70 6.23
C VAL A 151 13.90 -7.97 7.02
N ALA A 152 13.90 -8.16 8.34
CA ALA A 152 14.88 -7.58 9.24
C ALA A 152 15.48 -8.66 10.14
N ASP A 153 16.81 -8.67 10.22
CA ASP A 153 17.59 -9.51 11.14
C ASP A 153 18.12 -8.64 12.27
N TYR A 154 17.87 -9.03 13.51
CA TYR A 154 18.30 -8.24 14.68
C TYR A 154 18.62 -9.07 15.92
N GLU A 155 19.51 -8.53 16.74
CA GLU A 155 19.83 -9.06 18.08
C GLU A 155 19.12 -8.23 19.15
N LEU A 156 18.83 -8.89 20.28
CA LEU A 156 18.36 -8.21 21.48
C LEU A 156 19.53 -8.08 22.47
N ALA A 157 19.91 -6.84 22.79
CA ALA A 157 20.73 -6.52 23.94
C ALA A 157 19.83 -5.92 25.04
N GLU A 158 20.27 -5.92 26.31
CA GLU A 158 19.45 -5.74 27.52
C GLU A 158 18.23 -4.81 27.38
N ASP A 159 18.42 -3.63 26.79
CA ASP A 159 17.40 -2.60 26.58
C ASP A 159 17.36 -2.06 25.14
N GLN A 160 18.00 -2.72 24.17
CA GLN A 160 18.11 -2.23 22.80
C GLN A 160 17.96 -3.32 21.72
N VAL A 161 17.48 -2.89 20.55
CA VAL A 161 17.46 -3.72 19.34
C VAL A 161 18.68 -3.34 18.49
N ILE A 162 19.48 -4.33 18.08
CA ILE A 162 20.63 -4.10 17.19
C ILE A 162 20.30 -4.69 15.83
N LEU A 163 20.01 -3.83 14.85
CA LEU A 163 19.74 -4.25 13.46
C LEU A 163 21.04 -4.73 12.81
N LYS A 164 21.00 -5.95 12.26
CA LYS A 164 22.14 -6.61 11.60
C LYS A 164 21.97 -6.67 10.09
N GLY A 165 20.74 -6.80 9.63
CA GLY A 165 20.39 -6.82 8.22
C GLY A 165 18.97 -6.31 8.01
N HIS A 166 18.76 -5.65 6.88
CA HIS A 166 17.43 -5.21 6.46
C HIS A 166 17.34 -5.24 4.94
N GLN A 167 16.25 -5.79 4.45
CA GLN A 167 15.90 -5.79 3.03
C GLN A 167 14.43 -5.45 2.91
N TRP A 168 14.07 -4.66 1.91
CA TRP A 168 12.69 -4.35 1.63
C TRP A 168 12.46 -4.16 0.14
N GLY A 169 11.20 -4.23 -0.27
CA GLY A 169 10.75 -3.93 -1.62
C GLY A 169 9.26 -3.60 -1.65
N TYR A 170 8.81 -3.05 -2.78
CA TYR A 170 7.38 -2.83 -2.99
C TYR A 170 6.64 -4.15 -3.12
N SER A 171 5.48 -4.24 -2.47
CA SER A 171 4.60 -5.41 -2.53
C SER A 171 3.36 -5.09 -3.35
N ARG A 172 2.97 -6.02 -4.23
CA ARG A 172 1.79 -5.90 -5.09
C ARG A 172 0.50 -5.96 -4.28
N ALA A 173 -0.46 -5.06 -4.53
CA ALA A 173 -1.83 -5.22 -4.05
C ALA A 173 -2.53 -6.35 -4.83
N GLU A 174 -3.15 -7.30 -4.14
CA GLU A 174 -3.83 -8.43 -4.81
C GLU A 174 -5.02 -7.98 -5.65
N THR A 175 -5.75 -6.99 -5.13
CA THR A 175 -6.90 -6.34 -5.75
C THR A 175 -6.71 -4.82 -5.59
N PRO A 176 -5.99 -4.16 -6.52
CA PRO A 176 -5.83 -2.72 -6.48
C PRO A 176 -7.19 -2.01 -6.44
N ALA A 177 -7.35 -1.05 -5.55
CA ALA A 177 -8.50 -0.17 -5.51
C ALA A 177 -8.43 0.82 -6.67
N VAL A 178 -9.60 1.18 -7.18
CA VAL A 178 -9.74 2.13 -8.27
C VAL A 178 -10.87 3.10 -7.99
N GLU A 179 -10.77 4.29 -8.58
CA GLU A 179 -11.83 5.29 -8.62
C GLU A 179 -12.09 5.70 -10.06
N THR A 180 -13.35 5.78 -10.46
CA THR A 180 -13.72 6.16 -11.83
C THR A 180 -14.59 7.41 -11.83
N TYR A 181 -14.23 8.34 -12.71
CA TYR A 181 -14.93 9.59 -12.93
C TYR A 181 -15.25 9.77 -14.42
N ILE A 182 -16.30 10.51 -14.72
CA ILE A 182 -16.60 10.97 -16.07
C ILE A 182 -16.50 12.49 -16.09
N VAL A 183 -15.70 13.04 -16.99
CA VAL A 183 -15.53 14.49 -17.16
C VAL A 183 -15.79 14.89 -18.59
N ARG A 184 -16.07 16.17 -18.84
CA ARG A 184 -16.05 16.72 -20.21
C ARG A 184 -14.62 16.68 -20.74
N THR A 185 -14.43 16.23 -21.98
CA THR A 185 -13.09 16.15 -22.59
C THR A 185 -12.38 17.50 -22.59
N ALA A 186 -13.12 18.59 -22.86
CA ALA A 186 -12.59 19.95 -22.81
C ALA A 186 -11.96 20.33 -21.46
N ALA A 187 -12.45 19.79 -20.33
CA ALA A 187 -11.85 20.07 -19.02
C ALA A 187 -10.45 19.47 -18.89
N ILE A 188 -10.16 18.33 -19.53
CA ILE A 188 -8.82 17.74 -19.55
C ILE A 188 -7.89 18.57 -20.45
N GLU A 189 -8.41 19.10 -21.56
CA GLU A 189 -7.65 19.92 -22.52
C GLU A 189 -7.20 21.28 -21.94
N GLU A 190 -7.76 21.70 -20.81
CA GLU A 190 -7.33 22.89 -20.05
C GLU A 190 -6.00 22.67 -19.30
N LEU A 191 -5.60 21.42 -19.07
CA LEU A 191 -4.36 21.08 -18.38
C LEU A 191 -3.17 21.03 -19.33
N ASP A 192 -2.01 21.49 -18.85
CA ASP A 192 -0.75 21.25 -19.54
C ASP A 192 -0.22 19.82 -19.32
N GLU A 193 0.78 19.42 -20.10
CA GLU A 193 1.35 18.07 -20.03
C GLU A 193 1.93 17.77 -18.63
N ALA A 194 2.54 18.75 -17.97
CA ALA A 194 3.12 18.58 -16.64
C ALA A 194 2.03 18.28 -15.59
N SER A 195 0.91 18.99 -15.64
CA SER A 195 -0.23 18.80 -14.73
C SER A 195 -0.93 17.47 -14.97
N VAL A 196 -0.96 16.98 -16.20
CA VAL A 196 -1.48 15.65 -16.53
C VAL A 196 -0.55 14.54 -16.03
N ARG A 197 0.77 14.75 -16.05
CA ARG A 197 1.76 13.80 -15.52
C ARG A 197 1.80 13.75 -14.00
N ASP A 198 1.54 14.86 -13.31
CA ASP A 198 1.42 14.88 -11.85
C ASP A 198 0.09 14.25 -11.40
N TYR A 199 0.16 13.09 -10.75
CA TYR A 199 -1.02 12.33 -10.35
C TYR A 199 -1.98 13.16 -9.47
N GLN A 200 -1.45 13.87 -8.48
CA GLN A 200 -2.27 14.56 -7.49
C GLN A 200 -2.99 15.76 -8.11
N THR A 201 -2.29 16.54 -8.93
CA THR A 201 -2.85 17.65 -9.70
C THR A 201 -3.90 17.15 -10.66
N PHE A 202 -3.60 16.09 -11.43
CA PHE A 202 -4.55 15.52 -12.38
C PHE A 202 -5.81 15.01 -11.68
N ARG A 203 -5.68 14.19 -10.62
CA ARG A 203 -6.82 13.67 -9.86
C ARG A 203 -7.68 14.77 -9.25
N SER A 204 -7.06 15.80 -8.65
CA SER A 204 -7.79 16.91 -8.03
C SER A 204 -8.60 17.72 -9.05
N HIS A 205 -8.04 17.93 -10.25
CA HIS A 205 -8.73 18.60 -11.35
C HIS A 205 -9.91 17.77 -11.87
N ILE A 206 -9.70 16.46 -12.06
CA ILE A 206 -10.76 15.55 -12.50
C ILE A 206 -11.90 15.50 -11.50
N LEU A 207 -11.61 15.38 -10.20
CA LEU A 207 -12.61 15.36 -9.15
C LEU A 207 -13.44 16.65 -9.13
N SER A 208 -12.81 17.80 -9.33
CA SER A 208 -13.48 19.11 -9.31
C SER A 208 -14.35 19.36 -10.55
N ASN A 209 -14.10 18.63 -11.65
CA ASN A 209 -14.81 18.77 -12.93
C ASN A 209 -15.66 17.54 -13.29
N ALA A 210 -15.80 16.58 -12.36
CA ALA A 210 -16.58 15.37 -12.55
C ALA A 210 -18.04 15.71 -12.86
N ALA A 211 -18.57 15.11 -13.93
CA ALA A 211 -19.97 15.20 -14.26
C ALA A 211 -20.81 14.49 -13.18
N PRO A 212 -21.97 15.03 -12.80
CA PRO A 212 -22.86 14.38 -11.85
C PRO A 212 -23.54 13.17 -12.54
N THR A 213 -22.94 12.00 -12.44
CA THR A 213 -23.54 10.75 -12.93
C THR A 213 -24.59 10.23 -11.96
N GLY A 214 -25.70 9.70 -12.49
CA GLY A 214 -26.82 9.22 -11.67
C GLY A 214 -27.75 10.30 -11.17
N ASP A 215 -27.49 11.56 -11.51
CA ASP A 215 -28.49 12.60 -11.38
C ASP A 215 -29.59 12.40 -12.45
N PRO A 216 -30.87 12.28 -12.08
CA PRO A 216 -31.97 12.20 -13.05
C PRO A 216 -32.08 13.45 -13.93
N THR A 217 -31.40 14.55 -13.57
CA THR A 217 -31.28 15.78 -14.36
C THR A 217 -30.01 15.81 -15.23
N ALA A 218 -29.17 14.76 -15.20
CA ALA A 218 -28.00 14.66 -16.06
C ALA A 218 -28.40 14.81 -17.53
N SER A 219 -27.59 15.56 -18.28
CA SER A 219 -27.90 15.85 -19.69
C SER A 219 -28.02 14.57 -20.51
N ALA A 220 -29.16 14.43 -21.18
CA ALA A 220 -29.39 13.34 -22.12
C ALA A 220 -28.69 13.55 -23.47
N ASP A 221 -28.08 14.72 -23.68
CA ASP A 221 -27.40 15.05 -24.92
C ASP A 221 -26.10 14.26 -25.07
N ILE A 222 -25.82 13.85 -26.30
CA ILE A 222 -24.53 13.25 -26.63
C ILE A 222 -23.48 14.36 -26.64
N ALA A 223 -22.41 14.16 -25.88
CA ALA A 223 -21.29 15.08 -25.86
C ALA A 223 -19.95 14.35 -25.76
N ASP A 224 -18.87 15.11 -25.94
CA ASP A 224 -17.50 14.65 -25.74
C ASP A 224 -17.20 14.55 -24.24
N TYR A 225 -17.11 13.32 -23.77
CA TYR A 225 -16.76 12.97 -22.41
C TYR A 225 -15.51 12.09 -22.40
N THR A 226 -14.85 12.06 -21.26
CA THR A 226 -13.74 11.16 -21.00
C THR A 226 -13.99 10.42 -19.70
N VAL A 227 -13.89 9.10 -19.76
CA VAL A 227 -13.86 8.24 -18.57
C VAL A 227 -12.42 8.24 -18.07
N VAL A 228 -12.23 8.56 -16.80
CA VAL A 228 -10.92 8.59 -16.14
C VAL A 228 -10.98 7.67 -14.93
N THR A 229 -10.13 6.63 -14.91
CA THR A 229 -10.03 5.68 -13.81
C THR A 229 -8.65 5.75 -13.17
N PHE A 230 -8.59 6.19 -11.93
CA PHE A 230 -7.37 6.23 -11.12
C PHE A 230 -7.18 4.90 -10.42
N VAL A 231 -5.98 4.31 -10.52
CA VAL A 231 -5.58 3.22 -9.62
C VAL A 231 -5.06 3.86 -8.33
N MET A 232 -5.68 3.48 -7.21
CA MET A 232 -5.40 4.00 -5.89
C MET A 232 -4.32 3.21 -5.17
N ASP A 233 -3.91 2.05 -5.66
CA ASP A 233 -2.73 1.32 -5.22
C ASP A 233 -1.59 1.43 -6.23
N ARG A 234 -0.35 1.52 -5.75
CA ARG A 234 0.82 1.50 -6.65
C ARG A 234 0.88 0.14 -7.35
N ILE A 235 1.01 0.17 -8.68
CA ILE A 235 1.25 -1.05 -9.46
C ILE A 235 2.76 -1.26 -9.65
N LEU A 236 3.18 -2.52 -9.80
CA LEU A 236 4.59 -2.85 -9.98
C LEU A 236 4.97 -2.94 -11.46
N ASP A 237 6.25 -2.86 -11.74
CA ASP A 237 6.78 -2.96 -13.10
C ASP A 237 6.38 -4.29 -13.76
N GLY A 238 5.78 -4.16 -14.96
CA GLY A 238 5.30 -5.28 -15.75
C GLY A 238 3.86 -5.70 -15.45
N ASP A 239 3.23 -5.19 -14.38
CA ASP A 239 1.78 -5.29 -14.21
C ASP A 239 1.08 -4.46 -15.30
N LYS A 240 -0.14 -4.87 -15.68
CA LYS A 240 -0.95 -4.17 -16.68
C LYS A 240 -2.26 -3.70 -16.09
N PHE A 241 -2.71 -2.56 -16.56
CA PHE A 241 -3.99 -1.97 -16.21
C PHE A 241 -4.70 -1.47 -17.46
N GLU A 242 -5.98 -1.78 -17.59
CA GLU A 242 -6.82 -1.39 -18.72
C GLU A 242 -8.20 -0.92 -18.25
N VAL A 243 -8.76 0.06 -18.97
CA VAL A 243 -10.14 0.50 -18.76
C VAL A 243 -10.95 0.14 -19.98
N ARG A 244 -11.92 -0.76 -19.83
CA ARG A 244 -12.74 -1.27 -20.94
C ARG A 244 -14.17 -0.77 -20.82
N LEU A 245 -14.76 -0.37 -21.93
CA LEU A 245 -16.19 -0.06 -22.01
C LEU A 245 -16.94 -1.29 -22.47
N SER A 246 -18.11 -1.58 -21.91
CA SER A 246 -18.89 -2.75 -22.29
C SER A 246 -20.40 -2.52 -22.18
N ALA A 247 -21.17 -3.13 -23.07
CA ALA A 247 -22.62 -3.22 -22.93
C ALA A 247 -23.02 -4.32 -21.91
N VAL A 248 -22.10 -5.23 -21.58
CA VAL A 248 -22.35 -6.38 -20.71
C VAL A 248 -21.66 -6.18 -19.37
N LYS A 249 -22.40 -6.42 -18.29
CA LYS A 249 -21.92 -6.27 -16.90
C LYS A 249 -20.79 -7.25 -16.60
N ASP A 250 -21.02 -8.53 -16.88
CA ASP A 250 -20.19 -9.62 -16.39
C ASP A 250 -18.91 -9.82 -17.23
N GLY A 251 -17.88 -10.41 -16.60
CA GLY A 251 -16.58 -10.72 -17.21
C GLY A 251 -15.66 -9.52 -17.41
N THR A 252 -14.45 -9.77 -17.93
CA THR A 252 -13.45 -8.72 -18.22
C THR A 252 -13.56 -8.17 -19.64
N GLU A 253 -14.40 -8.76 -20.49
CA GLU A 253 -14.55 -8.35 -21.89
C GLU A 253 -15.19 -6.95 -22.03
N GLY A 254 -14.68 -6.21 -23.01
CA GLY A 254 -15.16 -4.89 -23.44
C GLY A 254 -14.40 -4.44 -24.68
N PHE A 255 -14.61 -3.21 -25.14
CA PHE A 255 -13.90 -2.64 -26.27
C PHE A 255 -12.46 -2.26 -25.85
N PRO A 256 -11.43 -3.00 -26.26
CA PRO A 256 -10.08 -2.87 -25.70
C PRO A 256 -9.32 -1.66 -26.28
N ASP A 257 -9.59 -1.30 -27.54
CA ASP A 257 -8.78 -0.33 -28.30
C ASP A 257 -9.05 1.15 -27.94
N ALA A 258 -9.97 1.42 -27.01
CA ALA A 258 -10.35 2.78 -26.65
C ALA A 258 -9.53 3.33 -25.47
N SER A 259 -8.81 2.47 -24.74
CA SER A 259 -8.13 2.85 -23.50
C SER A 259 -6.69 3.30 -23.73
N ARG A 260 -6.33 4.43 -23.13
CA ARG A 260 -4.96 4.89 -22.96
C ARG A 260 -4.66 4.88 -21.47
N TYR A 261 -3.42 4.56 -21.09
CA TYR A 261 -3.00 4.74 -19.71
C TYR A 261 -1.91 5.80 -19.63
N ILE A 262 -1.93 6.53 -18.53
CA ILE A 262 -0.86 7.42 -18.10
C ILE A 262 -0.16 6.69 -16.97
N LEU A 263 1.13 6.39 -17.19
CA LEU A 263 2.03 6.04 -16.10
C LEU A 263 2.54 7.35 -15.51
N HIS A 264 2.13 7.64 -14.29
CA HIS A 264 2.66 8.74 -13.51
C HIS A 264 3.97 8.30 -12.87
N ASP A 265 4.72 9.27 -12.35
CA ASP A 265 5.95 8.97 -11.62
C ASP A 265 5.65 8.03 -10.44
N ASN A 266 6.58 7.12 -10.14
CA ASN A 266 6.53 6.20 -9.00
C ASN A 266 5.40 5.15 -9.04
N GLY A 267 5.01 4.69 -10.23
CA GLY A 267 4.17 3.49 -10.39
C GLY A 267 2.67 3.69 -10.18
N TRP A 268 2.20 4.94 -10.16
CA TRP A 268 0.77 5.24 -10.16
C TRP A 268 0.24 5.27 -11.59
N VAL A 269 -0.98 4.77 -11.79
CA VAL A 269 -1.58 4.68 -13.12
C VAL A 269 -2.97 5.28 -13.17
N THR A 270 -3.24 5.95 -14.28
CA THR A 270 -4.58 6.41 -14.64
C THR A 270 -4.95 5.88 -16.02
N GLY A 271 -6.10 5.23 -16.12
CA GLY A 271 -6.71 4.85 -17.41
C GLY A 271 -7.65 5.93 -17.91
N ILE A 272 -7.64 6.17 -19.21
CA ILE A 272 -8.39 7.23 -19.87
C ILE A 272 -9.07 6.66 -21.12
N VAL A 273 -10.37 6.88 -21.24
CA VAL A 273 -11.16 6.50 -22.42
C VAL A 273 -11.99 7.71 -22.89
N PRO A 274 -11.52 8.45 -23.91
CA PRO A 274 -12.32 9.51 -24.52
C PRO A 274 -13.43 8.90 -25.39
N GLY A 275 -14.60 9.55 -25.42
CA GLY A 275 -15.72 9.09 -26.22
C GLY A 275 -16.84 10.11 -26.36
N ARG A 276 -17.75 9.82 -27.30
CA ARG A 276 -18.98 10.59 -27.48
C ARG A 276 -20.16 9.79 -26.99
N PHE A 277 -20.71 10.17 -25.86
CA PHE A 277 -21.82 9.44 -25.25
C PHE A 277 -22.75 10.37 -24.47
N SER A 278 -23.90 9.82 -24.09
CA SER A 278 -24.92 10.46 -23.26
C SER A 278 -24.82 9.90 -21.85
N LEU A 279 -25.12 10.71 -20.84
CA LEU A 279 -25.22 10.27 -19.45
C LEU A 279 -26.63 9.82 -19.06
N ALA A 280 -27.56 9.79 -20.02
CA ALA A 280 -28.91 9.29 -19.79
C ALA A 280 -28.90 7.79 -19.45
N GLY A 281 -29.69 7.40 -18.45
CA GLY A 281 -29.68 6.05 -17.90
C GLY A 281 -30.02 4.95 -18.93
N GLU A 282 -30.88 5.24 -19.90
CA GLU A 282 -31.27 4.31 -20.98
C GLU A 282 -30.18 4.06 -22.02
N LYS A 283 -29.11 4.87 -22.01
CA LYS A 283 -27.92 4.71 -22.87
C LYS A 283 -26.68 4.30 -22.07
N SER A 284 -26.88 3.86 -20.84
CA SER A 284 -25.77 3.48 -19.97
C SER A 284 -25.02 2.26 -20.48
N PHE A 285 -23.73 2.27 -20.18
CA PHE A 285 -22.79 1.19 -20.39
C PHE A 285 -21.92 1.01 -19.14
N TRP A 286 -21.21 -0.11 -19.11
CA TRP A 286 -20.30 -0.48 -18.03
C TRP A 286 -18.89 0.01 -18.34
N VAL A 287 -18.25 0.59 -17.33
CA VAL A 287 -16.81 0.85 -17.29
C VAL A 287 -16.18 -0.23 -16.42
N LYS A 288 -15.21 -0.94 -16.98
CA LYS A 288 -14.50 -2.04 -16.33
C LYS A 288 -13.03 -1.66 -16.15
N ALA A 289 -12.55 -1.71 -14.93
CA ALA A 289 -11.14 -1.57 -14.62
C ALA A 289 -10.55 -2.98 -14.50
N VAL A 290 -9.65 -3.33 -15.42
CA VAL A 290 -9.07 -4.66 -15.54
C VAL A 290 -7.59 -4.59 -15.20
N TYR A 291 -7.14 -5.46 -14.30
CA TYR A 291 -5.77 -5.55 -13.85
C TYR A 291 -5.20 -6.93 -14.14
N THR A 292 -4.00 -6.98 -14.69
CA THR A 292 -3.30 -8.22 -15.00
C THR A 292 -1.93 -8.16 -14.34
N PRO A 293 -1.72 -8.91 -13.24
CA PRO A 293 -0.41 -8.95 -12.59
C PRO A 293 0.63 -9.61 -13.51
N LYS A 294 1.88 -9.13 -13.48
CA LYS A 294 3.02 -9.81 -14.12
C LYS A 294 3.18 -11.23 -13.56
N GLU A 295 3.45 -12.21 -14.43
CA GLU A 295 3.87 -13.56 -13.99
C GLU A 295 5.06 -13.46 -13.05
N GLU A 296 4.98 -14.15 -11.92
CA GLU A 296 6.14 -14.39 -11.09
C GLU A 296 7.06 -15.36 -11.83
N GLU A 297 8.28 -14.92 -12.12
CA GLU A 297 9.24 -15.66 -12.95
C GLU A 297 9.67 -17.01 -12.31
N ASP A 298 9.41 -17.23 -11.01
CA ASP A 298 9.85 -18.40 -10.23
C ASP A 298 8.72 -19.29 -9.67
N GLY A 299 7.45 -19.09 -10.08
CA GLY A 299 6.34 -19.92 -9.63
C GLY A 299 6.37 -21.32 -10.26
N GLY A 300 6.92 -22.31 -9.55
CA GLY A 300 6.90 -23.73 -9.94
C GLY A 300 5.53 -24.22 -10.40
N PHE A 301 5.50 -25.26 -11.27
CA PHE A 301 4.42 -25.96 -11.99
C PHE A 301 2.95 -25.43 -11.99
N PHE A 302 2.44 -24.86 -10.90
CA PHE A 302 1.16 -24.16 -10.78
C PHE A 302 1.19 -22.66 -11.13
N GLY A 303 2.37 -22.03 -11.27
CA GLY A 303 2.52 -20.59 -11.58
C GLY A 303 1.92 -20.14 -12.94
N LYS A 304 1.56 -21.08 -13.81
CA LYS A 304 0.96 -20.80 -15.15
C LYS A 304 -0.56 -20.63 -15.15
N LEU A 305 -1.23 -20.73 -14.00
CA LEU A 305 -2.69 -20.66 -13.91
C LEU A 305 -3.25 -19.31 -13.45
N LEU A 306 -2.39 -18.33 -13.12
CA LEU A 306 -2.80 -17.09 -12.44
C LEU A 306 -2.50 -15.78 -13.19
N THR A 307 -2.14 -15.81 -14.48
CA THR A 307 -2.19 -14.62 -15.38
C THR A 307 -3.60 -14.25 -15.82
N ASN A 308 -4.59 -14.53 -14.98
CA ASN A 308 -5.94 -14.18 -15.31
C ASN A 308 -6.15 -12.69 -15.07
N GLU A 309 -6.68 -12.04 -16.09
CA GLU A 309 -7.25 -10.70 -15.96
C GLU A 309 -8.21 -10.66 -14.77
N ARG A 310 -8.06 -9.65 -13.91
CA ARG A 310 -8.91 -9.45 -12.75
C ARG A 310 -9.76 -8.20 -12.97
N LEU A 311 -11.07 -8.34 -12.79
CA LEU A 311 -11.96 -7.18 -12.74
C LEU A 311 -11.82 -6.54 -11.35
N ILE A 312 -11.16 -5.39 -11.28
CA ILE A 312 -10.89 -4.67 -10.02
C ILE A 312 -11.78 -3.44 -9.81
N GLY A 313 -12.58 -3.09 -10.83
CA GLY A 313 -13.62 -2.08 -10.72
C GLY A 313 -14.67 -2.27 -11.81
N LEU A 314 -15.93 -2.02 -11.46
CA LEU A 314 -17.08 -2.17 -12.35
C LEU A 314 -18.08 -1.06 -12.04
N TYR A 315 -18.25 -0.13 -12.98
CA TYR A 315 -19.08 1.05 -12.78
C TYR A 315 -20.13 1.16 -13.89
N ASN A 316 -21.34 1.54 -13.53
CA ASN A 316 -22.38 1.85 -14.51
C ASN A 316 -22.41 3.37 -14.74
N THR A 317 -22.40 3.81 -15.99
CA THR A 317 -22.44 5.25 -16.30
C THR A 317 -23.76 5.95 -15.89
N ALA A 318 -24.84 5.20 -15.65
CA ALA A 318 -26.07 5.71 -15.05
C ALA A 318 -25.98 5.89 -13.53
N ASN A 319 -25.02 5.27 -12.85
CA ASN A 319 -24.84 5.35 -11.39
C ASN A 319 -23.39 4.92 -11.07
N LEU A 320 -22.45 5.86 -11.08
CA LEU A 320 -21.05 5.56 -10.74
C LEU A 320 -20.84 5.23 -9.25
N SER A 321 -21.91 5.16 -8.44
CA SER A 321 -21.84 5.08 -6.98
C SER A 321 -21.63 3.67 -6.41
N GLU A 322 -21.32 2.65 -7.21
CA GLU A 322 -21.05 1.30 -6.68
C GLU A 322 -19.65 0.85 -7.08
N SER A 323 -18.72 0.87 -6.13
CA SER A 323 -17.53 0.02 -6.17
C SER A 323 -18.01 -1.43 -6.06
N ALA A 324 -17.54 -2.32 -6.95
CA ALA A 324 -17.80 -3.75 -6.83
C ALA A 324 -17.28 -4.25 -5.48
N SER A 325 -18.19 -4.62 -4.58
CA SER A 325 -17.91 -5.41 -3.38
C SER A 325 -17.84 -6.88 -3.71
#